data_AF-A0A2G2LHF8-F1
#
_entry.id   AF-A0A2G2LHF8-F1
#
_cell.length_a   1.000
_cell.length_b   1.000
_cell.length_c   1.000
_cell.angle_alpha   90.00
_cell.angle_beta   90.00
_cell.angle_gamma   90.00
#
_symmetry.space_group_name_H-M   'P 1'
#
loop_
_entity.id
_entity.type
_entity.pdbx_description
1 polymer ?
#
loop_
_entity_poly.entity_id
_entity_poly.type
_entity_poly.pdbx_seq_one_letter_code
_entity_poly.pdbx_strand_id
1 'polypeptide(L)'
;MLREGLISAGFDTVLLETRHVKAALSAMTVKMDRRDARGNAQLLRMGWYRPVHVKTLPSQEVRAMLAARKALLKGVARLHKSILQIVRKDEICTRLMTIPGVGALTAITFRTAIDDPARITKPRDVGPLFGLTPRRYQSGETDVMGRISKAGDRMVRTALFEAAN
;
A
#
# COMPACT_ATOMS: atom_id res chain seq x y z
N MET A 1 -10.92 -24.96 -6.93
CA MET A 1 -11.53 -25.95 -6.00
C MET A 1 -12.50 -26.92 -6.68
N LEU A 2 -13.78 -26.64 -6.93
CA LEU A 2 -14.70 -27.67 -7.50
C LEU A 2 -14.32 -28.10 -8.93
N ARG A 3 -14.12 -27.16 -9.86
CA ARG A 3 -13.71 -27.48 -11.24
C ARG A 3 -12.41 -28.28 -11.27
N GLU A 4 -11.40 -27.81 -10.54
CA GLU A 4 -10.09 -28.47 -10.51
C GLU A 4 -10.17 -29.87 -9.92
N GLY A 5 -10.97 -30.09 -8.87
CA GLY A 5 -11.21 -31.41 -8.30
C GLY A 5 -11.93 -32.36 -9.25
N LEU A 6 -12.87 -31.86 -10.05
CA LEU A 6 -13.54 -32.66 -11.08
C LEU A 6 -12.60 -32.99 -12.26
N ILE A 7 -11.75 -32.05 -12.68
CA ILE A 7 -10.71 -32.31 -13.69
C ILE A 7 -9.71 -33.34 -13.16
N SER A 8 -9.25 -33.21 -11.92
CA SER A 8 -8.30 -34.17 -11.32
C SER A 8 -8.89 -35.57 -11.14
N ALA A 9 -10.22 -35.65 -11.01
CA ALA A 9 -10.97 -36.92 -11.00
C ALA A 9 -11.23 -37.48 -12.42
N GLY A 10 -10.75 -36.80 -13.48
CA GLY A 10 -10.84 -37.27 -14.87
C GLY A 10 -12.14 -36.91 -15.60
N PHE A 11 -12.97 -36.03 -15.04
CA PHE A 11 -14.19 -35.60 -15.72
C PHE A 11 -13.91 -34.49 -16.73
N ASP A 12 -14.55 -34.57 -17.89
CA ASP A 12 -14.66 -33.42 -18.79
C ASP A 12 -15.56 -32.36 -18.14
N THR A 13 -15.03 -31.14 -18.01
CA THR A 13 -15.68 -30.08 -17.24
C THR A 13 -15.71 -28.78 -18.01
N VAL A 14 -16.91 -28.23 -18.13
CA VAL A 14 -17.14 -26.91 -18.72
C VAL A 14 -17.87 -26.03 -17.71
N LEU A 15 -17.47 -24.76 -17.61
CA LEU A 15 -18.24 -23.76 -16.89
C LEU A 15 -19.24 -23.10 -17.82
N LEU A 16 -20.50 -23.16 -17.44
CA LEU A 16 -21.60 -22.54 -18.16
C LEU A 16 -21.78 -21.08 -17.69
N GLU A 17 -22.05 -20.17 -18.63
CA GLU A 17 -22.43 -18.80 -18.27
C GLU A 17 -23.79 -18.80 -17.55
N THR A 18 -23.79 -18.41 -16.28
CA THR A 18 -24.97 -18.51 -15.40
C THR A 18 -26.17 -17.71 -15.89
N ARG A 19 -25.94 -16.56 -16.54
CA ARG A 19 -27.00 -15.72 -17.11
C ARG A 19 -27.67 -16.39 -18.31
N HIS A 20 -26.88 -17.01 -19.18
CA HIS A 20 -27.38 -17.73 -20.33
C HIS A 20 -28.17 -18.96 -19.88
N VAL A 21 -27.63 -19.74 -18.94
CA VAL A 21 -28.33 -20.89 -18.36
C VAL A 21 -29.65 -20.47 -17.73
N LYS A 22 -29.66 -19.40 -16.93
CA LYS A 22 -30.88 -18.88 -16.30
C LYS A 22 -31.92 -18.45 -17.34
N ALA A 23 -31.51 -17.79 -18.43
CA ALA A 23 -32.40 -17.40 -19.50
C ALA A 23 -32.96 -18.61 -20.27
N ALA A 24 -32.14 -19.64 -20.49
CA ALA A 24 -32.59 -20.87 -21.15
C ALA A 24 -33.59 -21.66 -20.29
N LEU A 25 -33.42 -21.63 -18.97
CA LEU A 25 -34.30 -22.31 -18.03
C LEU A 25 -35.49 -21.46 -17.56
N SER A 26 -35.58 -20.17 -17.91
CA SER A 26 -36.62 -19.28 -17.39
C SER A 26 -38.03 -19.62 -17.87
N ALA A 27 -38.16 -20.41 -18.93
CA ALA A 27 -39.44 -20.95 -19.41
C ALA A 27 -39.94 -22.14 -18.57
N MET A 28 -39.13 -22.68 -17.65
CA MET A 28 -39.58 -23.74 -16.75
C MET A 28 -40.48 -23.17 -15.64
N THR A 29 -41.75 -23.54 -15.66
CA THR A 29 -42.80 -23.01 -14.77
C THR A 29 -42.66 -23.46 -13.31
N VAL A 30 -41.91 -24.55 -13.05
CA VAL A 30 -41.72 -25.11 -11.71
C VAL A 30 -40.24 -25.30 -11.44
N LYS A 31 -39.72 -24.50 -10.52
CA LYS A 31 -38.33 -24.57 -10.07
C LYS A 31 -38.17 -25.65 -9.00
N MET A 32 -37.43 -26.69 -9.32
CA MET A 32 -36.99 -27.72 -8.37
C MET A 32 -35.57 -28.14 -8.74
N ASP A 33 -34.70 -28.40 -7.76
CA ASP A 33 -33.30 -28.75 -8.00
C ASP A 33 -33.13 -29.92 -8.99
N ARG A 34 -34.03 -30.92 -8.91
CA ARG A 34 -34.05 -32.05 -9.86
C ARG A 34 -34.38 -31.64 -11.30
N ARG A 35 -35.24 -30.64 -11.49
CA ARG A 35 -35.59 -30.10 -12.81
C ARG A 35 -34.47 -29.21 -13.34
N ASP A 36 -33.87 -28.40 -12.48
CA ASP A 36 -32.75 -27.53 -12.83
C ASP A 36 -31.53 -28.37 -13.25
N ALA A 37 -31.20 -29.44 -12.51
CA ALA A 37 -30.15 -30.38 -12.87
C ALA A 37 -30.40 -31.07 -14.22
N ARG A 38 -31.65 -31.49 -14.48
CA ARG A 38 -32.03 -32.07 -15.78
C ARG A 38 -31.93 -31.05 -16.92
N GLY A 39 -32.39 -29.81 -16.69
CA GLY A 39 -32.31 -28.73 -17.64
C GLY A 39 -30.86 -28.41 -18.01
N ASN A 40 -29.99 -28.26 -17.01
CA ASN A 40 -28.55 -28.07 -17.21
C ASN A 40 -27.93 -29.21 -18.03
N ALA A 41 -28.24 -30.46 -17.70
CA ALA A 41 -27.75 -31.62 -18.45
C ALA A 41 -28.23 -31.62 -19.91
N GLN A 42 -29.46 -31.16 -20.17
CA GLN A 42 -29.98 -31.06 -21.53
C GLN A 42 -29.32 -29.93 -22.31
N LEU A 43 -29.12 -28.76 -21.70
CA LEU A 43 -28.38 -27.65 -22.31
C LEU A 43 -26.94 -28.05 -22.69
N LEU A 44 -26.28 -28.79 -21.80
CA LEU A 44 -24.95 -29.36 -22.07
C LEU A 44 -24.98 -30.29 -23.29
N ARG A 45 -25.93 -31.25 -23.33
CA ARG A 45 -26.09 -32.22 -24.44
C ARG A 45 -26.37 -31.55 -25.78
N MET A 46 -27.18 -30.49 -25.78
CA MET A 46 -27.55 -29.75 -27.00
C MET A 46 -26.46 -28.75 -27.42
N GLY A 47 -25.42 -28.56 -26.63
CA GLY A 47 -24.41 -27.51 -26.85
C GLY A 47 -24.98 -26.09 -26.72
N TRP A 48 -26.18 -25.94 -26.14
CA TRP A 48 -26.87 -24.67 -25.97
C TRP A 48 -26.39 -23.95 -24.71
N TYR A 49 -25.10 -23.64 -24.69
CA TYR A 49 -24.48 -22.90 -23.61
C TYR A 49 -23.33 -22.04 -24.13
N ARG A 50 -22.96 -21.03 -23.35
CA ARG A 50 -21.74 -20.27 -23.58
C ARG A 50 -20.67 -20.70 -22.56
N PRO A 51 -19.51 -21.22 -23.00
CA PRO A 51 -18.43 -21.56 -22.09
C PRO A 51 -17.83 -20.29 -21.47
N VAL A 52 -17.58 -20.33 -20.18
CA VAL A 52 -16.90 -19.26 -19.44
C VAL A 52 -15.46 -19.68 -19.17
N HIS A 53 -14.53 -18.82 -19.56
CA HIS A 53 -13.13 -18.99 -19.22
C HIS A 53 -12.89 -18.81 -17.72
N VAL A 54 -12.28 -19.81 -17.09
CA VAL A 54 -11.79 -19.72 -15.72
C VAL A 54 -10.40 -19.13 -15.72
N LYS A 55 -10.25 -18.03 -15.01
CA LYS A 55 -8.97 -17.37 -14.81
C LYS A 55 -8.01 -18.36 -14.14
N THR A 56 -6.82 -18.50 -14.68
CA THR A 56 -5.78 -19.37 -14.12
C THR A 56 -5.41 -18.93 -12.70
N LEU A 57 -4.91 -19.86 -11.87
CA LEU A 57 -4.45 -19.55 -10.52
C LEU A 57 -3.43 -18.39 -10.50
N PRO A 58 -2.39 -18.35 -11.36
CA PRO A 58 -1.48 -17.20 -11.43
C PRO A 58 -2.20 -15.88 -11.73
N SER A 59 -3.20 -15.89 -12.62
CA SER A 59 -3.99 -14.68 -12.93
C SER A 59 -4.83 -14.19 -11.76
N GLN A 60 -5.25 -15.10 -10.86
CA GLN A 60 -5.97 -14.77 -9.65
C GLN A 60 -5.04 -14.17 -8.60
N GLU A 61 -3.86 -14.77 -8.41
CA GLU A 61 -2.81 -14.30 -7.50
C GLU A 61 -2.34 -12.89 -7.86
N VAL A 62 -1.99 -12.66 -9.14
CA VAL A 62 -1.59 -11.33 -9.63
C VAL A 62 -2.70 -10.30 -9.38
N ARG A 63 -3.97 -10.66 -9.60
CA ARG A 63 -5.08 -9.74 -9.31
C ARG A 63 -5.18 -9.44 -7.81
N ALA A 64 -5.01 -10.44 -6.94
CA ALA A 64 -5.03 -10.24 -5.50
C ALA A 64 -3.90 -9.30 -5.06
N MET A 65 -2.68 -9.49 -5.57
CA MET A 65 -1.54 -8.61 -5.31
C MET A 65 -1.78 -7.17 -5.79
N LEU A 66 -2.34 -7.00 -7.00
CA LEU A 66 -2.68 -5.67 -7.52
C LEU A 66 -3.76 -4.98 -6.68
N ALA A 67 -4.76 -5.74 -6.21
CA ALA A 67 -5.79 -5.22 -5.31
C ALA A 67 -5.19 -4.77 -3.97
N ALA A 68 -4.31 -5.58 -3.37
CA ALA A 68 -3.60 -5.25 -2.14
C ALA A 68 -2.72 -3.99 -2.31
N ARG A 69 -1.92 -3.93 -3.38
CA ARG A 69 -1.11 -2.74 -3.71
C ARG A 69 -1.98 -1.49 -3.85
N LYS A 70 -3.10 -1.58 -4.55
CA LYS A 70 -4.04 -0.47 -4.72
C LYS A 70 -4.62 -0.01 -3.39
N ALA A 71 -4.97 -0.93 -2.49
CA ALA A 71 -5.47 -0.62 -1.16
C ALA A 71 -4.42 0.11 -0.31
N LEU A 72 -3.16 -0.37 -0.32
CA LEU A 72 -2.05 0.28 0.37
C LEU A 72 -1.78 1.69 -0.15
N LEU A 73 -1.71 1.88 -1.47
CA LEU A 73 -1.52 3.20 -2.07
C LEU A 73 -2.66 4.17 -1.71
N LYS A 74 -3.90 3.69 -1.68
CA LYS A 74 -5.05 4.48 -1.22
C LYS A 74 -4.92 4.86 0.26
N GLY A 75 -4.39 3.97 1.10
CA GLY A 75 -4.07 4.24 2.50
C GLY A 75 -3.02 5.34 2.65
N VAL A 76 -1.89 5.21 1.95
CA VAL A 76 -0.80 6.20 1.94
C VAL A 76 -1.32 7.57 1.50
N ALA A 77 -2.08 7.64 0.41
CA ALA A 77 -2.64 8.91 -0.07
C ALA A 77 -3.58 9.57 0.95
N ARG A 78 -4.37 8.77 1.68
CA ARG A 78 -5.26 9.28 2.73
C ARG A 78 -4.48 9.88 3.89
N LEU A 79 -3.47 9.15 4.39
CA LEU A 79 -2.61 9.62 5.48
C LEU A 79 -1.83 10.87 5.09
N HIS A 80 -1.29 10.89 3.87
CA HIS A 80 -0.61 12.08 3.33
C HIS A 80 -1.53 13.30 3.29
N LYS A 81 -2.80 13.13 2.87
CA LYS A 81 -3.80 14.20 2.90
C LYS A 81 -4.06 14.71 4.32
N SER A 82 -4.15 13.81 5.32
CA SER A 82 -4.30 14.19 6.72
C SER A 82 -3.09 14.99 7.23
N ILE A 83 -1.87 14.60 6.88
CA ILE A 83 -0.65 15.35 7.20
C ILE A 83 -0.70 16.75 6.59
N LEU A 84 -1.07 16.87 5.31
CA LEU A 84 -1.20 18.18 4.65
C LEU A 84 -2.22 19.08 5.34
N GLN A 85 -3.33 18.53 5.84
CA GLN A 85 -4.33 19.31 6.58
C GLN A 85 -3.80 19.85 7.91
N ILE A 86 -2.96 19.07 8.61
CA ILE A 86 -2.31 19.49 9.86
C ILE A 86 -1.29 20.57 9.55
N VAL A 87 -0.41 20.31 8.58
CA VAL A 87 0.72 21.18 8.22
C VAL A 87 0.25 22.54 7.68
N ARG A 88 -0.84 22.60 6.90
CA ARG A 88 -1.39 23.86 6.37
C ARG A 88 -1.92 24.80 7.43
N LYS A 89 -2.28 24.28 8.62
CA LYS A 89 -2.70 25.11 9.76
C LYS A 89 -1.51 25.60 10.57
N ASP A 90 -0.31 25.17 10.23
CA ASP A 90 0.89 25.52 10.95
C ASP A 90 1.81 26.44 10.15
N GLU A 91 2.03 27.63 10.68
CA GLU A 91 2.86 28.65 10.03
C GLU A 91 4.33 28.23 9.92
N ILE A 92 4.87 27.53 10.93
CA ILE A 92 6.26 27.08 10.95
C ILE A 92 6.46 26.02 9.86
N CYS A 93 5.59 25.00 9.81
CA CYS A 93 5.68 23.98 8.77
C CYS A 93 5.46 24.58 7.37
N THR A 94 4.55 25.54 7.23
CA THR A 94 4.33 26.24 5.95
C THR A 94 5.57 27.01 5.51
N ARG A 95 6.25 27.70 6.45
CA ARG A 95 7.53 28.37 6.19
C ARG A 95 8.65 27.39 5.87
N LEU A 96 8.73 26.24 6.55
CA LEU A 96 9.74 25.22 6.25
C LEU A 96 9.58 24.66 4.83
N MET A 97 8.34 24.46 4.38
CA MET A 97 8.05 23.94 3.03
C MET A 97 8.34 24.93 1.90
N THR A 98 8.71 26.19 2.18
CA THR A 98 9.20 27.10 1.13
C THR A 98 10.63 26.78 0.72
N ILE A 99 11.34 25.98 1.54
CA ILE A 99 12.69 25.52 1.23
C ILE A 99 12.60 24.41 0.17
N PRO A 100 13.33 24.52 -0.95
CA PRO A 100 13.39 23.45 -1.95
C PRO A 100 13.76 22.10 -1.33
N GLY A 101 13.04 21.05 -1.70
CA GLY A 101 13.23 19.69 -1.16
C GLY A 101 12.50 19.41 0.17
N VAL A 102 12.02 20.44 0.89
CA VAL A 102 11.29 20.26 2.15
C VAL A 102 9.80 20.07 1.90
N GLY A 103 9.34 18.82 1.98
CA GLY A 103 7.92 18.46 1.91
C GLY A 103 7.21 18.49 3.26
N ALA A 104 5.89 18.27 3.25
CA ALA A 104 5.05 18.29 4.46
C ALA A 104 5.49 17.27 5.53
N LEU A 105 5.92 16.07 5.12
CA LEU A 105 6.43 15.05 6.04
C LEU A 105 7.73 15.51 6.71
N THR A 106 8.68 16.06 5.95
CA THR A 106 9.94 16.57 6.50
C THR A 106 9.70 17.76 7.43
N ALA A 107 8.85 18.71 7.02
CA ALA A 107 8.52 19.88 7.83
C ALA A 107 7.87 19.50 9.17
N ILE A 108 6.85 18.63 9.16
CA ILE A 108 6.20 18.22 10.41
C ILE A 108 7.14 17.39 11.29
N THR A 109 7.92 16.48 10.70
CA THR A 109 8.87 15.62 11.44
C THR A 109 9.95 16.48 12.12
N PHE A 110 10.50 17.45 11.41
CA PHE A 110 11.45 18.41 11.97
C PHE A 110 10.82 19.22 13.11
N ARG A 111 9.64 19.81 12.87
CA ARG A 111 8.96 20.61 13.88
C ARG A 111 8.64 19.80 15.15
N THR A 112 8.11 18.58 15.00
CA THR A 112 7.79 17.71 16.14
C THR A 112 9.03 17.27 16.91
N ALA A 113 10.17 17.15 16.24
CA ALA A 113 11.39 16.75 16.90
C ALA A 113 12.11 17.90 17.61
N ILE A 114 11.88 19.14 17.18
CA ILE A 114 12.28 20.33 17.93
C ILE A 114 11.39 20.49 19.18
N ASP A 115 10.08 20.24 19.04
CA ASP A 115 9.04 20.38 20.08
C ASP A 115 8.99 21.80 20.69
N ASP A 116 9.95 22.12 21.57
CA ASP A 116 10.16 23.43 22.17
C ASP A 116 11.48 24.08 21.68
N PRO A 117 11.41 25.10 20.80
CA PRO A 117 12.59 25.76 20.25
C PRO A 117 13.39 26.53 21.32
N ALA A 118 12.79 26.89 22.46
CA ALA A 118 13.51 27.59 23.54
C ALA A 118 14.59 26.71 24.19
N ARG A 119 14.53 25.39 24.02
CA ARG A 119 15.57 24.45 24.48
C ARG A 119 16.87 24.56 23.70
N ILE A 120 16.84 25.18 22.53
CA ILE A 120 18.00 25.32 21.65
C ILE A 120 18.53 26.74 21.77
N THR A 121 19.68 26.88 22.45
CA THR A 121 20.30 28.19 22.67
C THR A 121 20.87 28.78 21.39
N LYS A 122 21.48 27.95 20.53
CA LYS A 122 22.10 28.40 19.27
C LYS A 122 21.59 27.58 18.09
N PRO A 123 21.33 28.18 16.93
CA PRO A 123 20.90 27.44 15.73
C PRO A 123 21.85 26.31 15.31
N ARG A 124 23.14 26.45 15.60
CA ARG A 124 24.16 25.41 15.33
C ARG A 124 23.98 24.13 16.15
N ASP A 125 23.22 24.18 17.24
CA ASP A 125 23.01 23.04 18.14
C ASP A 125 21.91 22.08 17.63
N VAL A 126 21.18 22.49 16.58
CA VAL A 126 20.18 21.64 15.89
C VAL A 126 20.83 20.42 15.21
N GLY A 127 22.01 20.61 14.61
CA GLY A 127 22.75 19.52 13.96
C GLY A 127 23.12 18.39 14.95
N PRO A 128 23.74 18.71 16.10
CA PRO A 128 23.97 17.76 17.18
C PRO A 128 22.70 17.06 17.68
N LEU A 129 21.58 17.79 17.84
CA LEU A 129 20.30 17.23 18.30
C LEU A 129 19.81 16.07 17.43
N PHE A 130 19.99 16.17 16.11
CA PHE A 130 19.61 15.13 15.15
C PHE A 130 20.77 14.19 14.75
N GLY A 131 21.92 14.33 15.42
CA GLY A 131 23.13 13.53 15.20
C GLY A 131 23.70 13.65 13.79
N LEU A 132 23.53 14.83 13.20
CA LEU A 132 24.07 15.19 11.89
C LEU A 132 25.52 15.67 11.97
N THR A 133 26.05 15.89 13.17
CA THR A 133 27.44 16.29 13.38
C THR A 133 28.39 15.08 13.48
N PRO A 134 29.64 15.22 13.02
CA PRO A 134 30.69 14.21 13.24
C PRO A 134 30.86 13.89 14.73
N ARG A 135 31.15 12.62 15.03
CA ARG A 135 31.68 12.23 16.35
C ARG A 135 33.06 12.86 16.53
N ARG A 136 33.25 13.60 17.62
CA ARG A 136 34.57 14.02 18.09
C ARG A 136 35.05 13.08 19.17
N TYR A 137 36.26 12.57 19.01
CA TYR A 137 37.02 11.93 20.08
C TYR A 137 38.19 12.84 20.41
N GLN A 138 38.10 13.51 21.57
CA GLN A 138 39.11 14.44 22.04
C GLN A 138 39.66 13.94 23.37
N SER A 139 40.88 13.42 23.37
CA SER A 139 41.73 13.25 24.55
C SER A 139 42.82 14.32 24.53
N GLY A 140 43.40 14.70 25.66
CA GLY A 140 44.24 15.91 25.81
C GLY A 140 45.32 16.15 24.73
N GLU A 141 45.79 15.11 24.04
CA GLU A 141 46.78 15.21 22.95
C GLU A 141 46.24 14.80 21.57
N THR A 142 44.98 14.38 21.44
CA THR A 142 44.42 13.82 20.20
C THR A 142 42.99 14.32 19.95
N ASP A 143 42.77 15.02 18.84
CA ASP A 143 41.43 15.36 18.33
C ASP A 143 41.19 14.59 17.01
N VAL A 144 40.32 13.58 17.06
CA VAL A 144 39.94 12.79 15.88
C VAL A 144 38.47 13.05 15.52
N MET A 145 38.25 13.48 14.29
CA MET A 145 36.93 13.62 13.68
C MET A 145 36.51 12.30 13.02
N GLY A 146 35.47 11.67 13.55
CA GLY A 146 34.91 10.41 13.04
C GLY A 146 33.71 10.59 12.10
N ARG A 147 32.98 9.49 11.87
CA ARG A 147 31.70 9.49 11.13
C ARG A 147 30.64 10.32 11.88
N ILE A 148 29.55 10.68 11.20
CA ILE A 148 28.39 11.32 11.86
C ILE A 148 27.96 10.54 13.10
N SER A 149 27.52 11.25 14.13
CA SER A 149 27.26 10.65 15.44
C SER A 149 26.08 9.70 15.44
N LYS A 150 25.10 9.98 14.57
CA LYS A 150 23.82 9.26 14.50
C LYS A 150 23.04 9.28 15.82
N ALA A 151 23.40 10.16 16.74
CA ALA A 151 22.65 10.42 17.96
C ALA A 151 21.30 11.06 17.63
N GLY A 152 20.28 10.88 18.47
CA GLY A 152 18.94 11.44 18.21
C GLY A 152 18.11 10.64 17.20
N ASP A 153 17.06 11.29 16.69
CA ASP A 153 15.99 10.62 15.94
C ASP A 153 16.42 10.21 14.52
N ARG A 154 16.35 8.90 14.23
CA ARG A 154 16.63 8.33 12.91
C ARG A 154 15.64 8.82 11.85
N MET A 155 14.36 9.00 12.20
CA MET A 155 13.31 9.43 11.27
C MET A 155 13.56 10.87 10.79
N VAL A 156 13.90 11.78 11.71
CA VAL A 156 14.24 13.17 11.37
C VAL A 156 15.45 13.21 10.45
N ARG A 157 16.52 12.51 10.83
CA ARG A 157 17.74 12.45 10.02
C ARG A 157 17.51 11.86 8.63
N THR A 158 16.66 10.83 8.51
CA THR A 158 16.29 10.26 7.20
C THR A 158 15.49 11.27 6.38
N ALA A 159 14.48 11.90 6.97
CA ALA A 159 13.64 12.88 6.28
C ALA A 159 14.44 14.12 5.82
N LEU A 160 15.41 14.58 6.62
CA LEU A 160 16.31 15.67 6.26
C LEU A 160 17.30 15.28 5.16
N PHE A 161 17.81 14.05 5.19
CA PHE A 161 18.68 13.53 4.13
C PHE A 161 17.95 13.43 2.79
N GLU A 162 16.74 12.86 2.79
CA GLU A 162 15.91 12.75 1.58
C GLU A 162 15.50 14.12 1.04
N ALA A 163 15.29 15.12 1.91
CA ALA A 163 14.98 16.49 1.48
C ALA A 163 16.17 17.23 0.87
N ALA A 164 17.40 16.78 1.13
CA ALA A 164 18.62 17.40 0.61
C ALA A 164 19.11 16.76 -0.70
N ASN A 165 18.44 15.68 -1.14
CA ASN A 165 18.79 14.89 -2.33
C ASN A 165 17.98 15.35 -3.55
#